data_AF-A0A6M8UA09-F1
#
_entry.id   AF-A0A6M8UA09-F1
#
_cell.length_a   1.000
_cell.length_b   1.000
_cell.length_c   1.000
_cell.angle_alpha   90.00
_cell.angle_beta   90.00
_cell.angle_gamma   90.00
#
_symmetry.space_group_name_H-M   'P 1'
#
loop_
_entity.id
_entity.type
_entity.pdbx_description
1 polymer ?
#
loop_
_entity_poly.entity_id
_entity_poly.type
_entity_poly.pdbx_seq_one_letter_code
_entity_poly.pdbx_strand_id
1 'polypeptide(L)'
;MLLNKLIRASIVMLYCSALSGFAQDNQLKIEGSQWKVSQVNVNTASERTLNYQYDDNKLVGRLIAFGSKSITSTLPEKTDCQQPTYQPQKTTLNQLISSSMSGDDSANAKNYDLGIDGNHPINSFKILCHSGSFGRDMSDANAWVAMPDTGQAFINWYDGTLLTLTRLTPESNVSRSLNNPSTTASSDFDEELNGQWQIKEVHINTFIAYRPDILENDPELVGRIINFEASHITGDLLTSQNCIKTKYIENKAISLDTLLRLTSGDDVSKINAKSYNLNVSGGSFFKPLIISCSEGRFGPKGNKVGNWLVKLDANTILTNWYSDSYLVLKRLPAHPQPNPGFDCSKASSAAEKTICSSFELSAWDRSVNNAFNMLLFQTKHNSDDAHKEIVILKSEQQTWLKERNTCGSDVQCLEKKMRERTGLLVAKAKGS
;
A
#
# COMPACT_ATOMS: atom_id res chain seq x y z
N MET A 1 -38.54 -70.15 -3.67
CA MET A 1 -39.15 -68.97 -3.01
C MET A 1 -38.30 -68.64 -1.79
N LEU A 2 -37.90 -67.38 -1.59
CA LEU A 2 -37.19 -66.86 -0.40
C LEU A 2 -35.76 -67.38 -0.11
N LEU A 3 -34.78 -67.15 -1.01
CA LEU A 3 -33.37 -67.06 -0.57
C LEU A 3 -32.44 -66.30 -1.54
N ASN A 4 -32.93 -65.26 -2.22
CA ASN A 4 -32.08 -64.43 -3.12
C ASN A 4 -32.41 -62.93 -3.08
N LYS A 5 -32.95 -62.43 -1.95
CA LYS A 5 -33.26 -61.00 -1.75
C LYS A 5 -32.59 -60.36 -0.53
N LEU A 6 -31.63 -61.03 0.11
CA LEU A 6 -30.98 -60.53 1.34
C LEU A 6 -29.48 -60.24 1.22
N ILE A 7 -28.92 -60.16 0.01
CA ILE A 7 -27.54 -59.68 -0.22
C ILE A 7 -27.58 -58.44 -1.13
N ARG A 8 -28.33 -57.41 -0.72
CA ARG A 8 -28.26 -56.07 -1.34
C ARG A 8 -28.44 -54.92 -0.35
N ALA A 9 -28.41 -55.19 0.96
CA ALA A 9 -28.70 -54.17 1.99
C ALA A 9 -27.51 -53.79 2.89
N SER A 10 -26.27 -54.18 2.57
CA SER A 10 -25.13 -53.89 3.47
C SER A 10 -23.85 -53.37 2.81
N ILE A 11 -23.88 -53.00 1.53
CA ILE A 11 -22.72 -52.38 0.85
C ILE A 11 -23.19 -51.23 -0.07
N VAL A 12 -23.91 -50.26 0.49
CA VAL A 12 -24.10 -48.92 -0.13
C VAL A 12 -24.02 -47.79 0.92
N MET A 13 -23.70 -48.09 2.18
CA MET A 13 -23.43 -47.09 3.21
C MET A 13 -21.98 -47.14 3.64
N LEU A 14 -21.07 -46.80 2.73
CA LEU A 14 -19.74 -46.25 3.02
C LEU A 14 -19.14 -45.87 1.65
N TYR A 15 -18.57 -44.67 1.53
CA TYR A 15 -18.21 -43.94 0.30
C TYR A 15 -19.44 -43.31 -0.38
N CYS A 16 -19.63 -41.98 -0.42
CA CYS A 16 -18.65 -40.91 -0.47
C CYS A 16 -19.27 -39.61 0.09
N SER A 17 -19.19 -39.41 1.40
CA SER A 17 -19.46 -38.12 2.07
C SER A 17 -18.26 -37.15 1.99
N ALA A 18 -17.32 -37.39 1.06
CA ALA A 18 -16.01 -36.71 1.03
C ALA A 18 -15.89 -35.60 -0.04
N LEU A 19 -16.97 -35.24 -0.74
CA LEU A 19 -16.93 -34.20 -1.79
C LEU A 19 -17.50 -32.84 -1.36
N SER A 20 -18.13 -32.72 -0.19
CA SER A 20 -18.62 -31.44 0.35
C SER A 20 -17.63 -30.74 1.30
N GLY A 21 -16.63 -31.45 1.83
CA GLY A 21 -15.70 -30.88 2.82
C GLY A 21 -14.70 -29.87 2.27
N PHE A 22 -14.22 -30.03 1.03
CA PHE A 22 -13.15 -29.20 0.48
C PHE A 22 -13.62 -27.86 -0.10
N ALA A 23 -14.84 -27.80 -0.67
CA ALA A 23 -15.40 -26.55 -1.20
C ALA A 23 -15.86 -25.60 -0.08
N GLN A 24 -16.32 -26.17 1.04
CA GLN A 24 -16.86 -25.41 2.17
C GLN A 24 -15.74 -24.78 3.02
N ASP A 25 -14.59 -25.46 3.17
CA ASP A 25 -13.44 -24.97 3.97
C ASP A 25 -12.77 -23.72 3.38
N ASN A 26 -12.72 -23.58 2.04
CA ASN A 26 -12.12 -22.41 1.41
C ASN A 26 -13.08 -21.21 1.28
N GLN A 27 -14.40 -21.44 1.18
CA GLN A 27 -15.38 -20.34 1.27
C GLN A 27 -15.32 -19.67 2.65
N LEU A 28 -15.19 -20.48 3.70
CA LEU A 28 -15.01 -20.03 5.10
C LEU A 28 -13.72 -19.22 5.32
N LYS A 29 -12.73 -19.28 4.42
CA LYS A 29 -11.45 -18.54 4.58
C LYS A 29 -11.53 -17.10 4.09
N ILE A 30 -12.35 -16.80 3.09
CA ILE A 30 -12.51 -15.43 2.59
C ILE A 30 -13.67 -14.71 3.28
N GLU A 31 -14.80 -15.39 3.44
CA GLU A 31 -15.96 -14.85 4.15
C GLU A 31 -15.66 -14.61 5.63
N GLY A 32 -16.16 -13.51 6.19
CA GLY A 32 -15.96 -13.15 7.60
C GLY A 32 -14.57 -12.61 7.90
N SER A 33 -13.79 -12.24 6.88
CA SER A 33 -12.46 -11.68 7.06
C SER A 33 -12.25 -10.36 6.32
N GLN A 34 -11.37 -9.54 6.89
CA GLN A 34 -10.96 -8.27 6.32
C GLN A 34 -9.63 -8.46 5.60
N TRP A 35 -9.53 -7.87 4.42
CA TRP A 35 -8.39 -7.97 3.53
C TRP A 35 -7.90 -6.58 3.22
N LYS A 36 -6.59 -6.44 3.02
CA LYS A 36 -5.97 -5.20 2.56
C LYS A 36 -5.37 -5.44 1.18
N VAL A 37 -5.59 -4.49 0.26
CA VAL A 37 -4.89 -4.46 -1.02
C VAL A 37 -3.40 -4.24 -0.73
N SER A 38 -2.59 -5.26 -0.95
CA SER A 38 -1.14 -5.20 -0.76
C SER A 38 -0.40 -4.74 -2.01
N GLN A 39 -0.97 -4.98 -3.18
CA GLN A 39 -0.37 -4.61 -4.46
C GLN A 39 -1.44 -4.46 -5.54
N VAL A 40 -1.17 -3.58 -6.50
CA VAL A 40 -1.96 -3.39 -7.72
C VAL A 40 -1.12 -3.86 -8.89
N ASN A 41 -1.63 -4.82 -9.64
CA ASN A 41 -0.95 -5.43 -10.77
C ASN A 41 -1.63 -5.00 -12.06
N VAL A 42 -0.83 -4.59 -13.04
CA VAL A 42 -1.28 -4.22 -14.39
C VAL A 42 -0.60 -5.11 -15.42
N ASN A 43 -1.22 -5.27 -16.59
CA ASN A 43 -0.65 -6.02 -17.69
C ASN A 43 0.56 -5.27 -18.27
N THR A 44 1.78 -5.72 -17.95
CA THR A 44 3.04 -5.11 -18.40
C THR A 44 3.35 -5.39 -19.87
N ALA A 45 2.58 -6.25 -20.53
CA ALA A 45 2.71 -6.53 -21.95
C ALA A 45 1.72 -5.73 -22.81
N SER A 46 0.83 -4.95 -22.19
CA SER A 46 -0.13 -4.11 -22.91
C SER A 46 0.46 -2.71 -23.15
N GLU A 47 0.30 -2.20 -24.37
CA GLU A 47 0.60 -0.79 -24.70
C GLU A 47 -0.53 0.17 -24.31
N ARG A 48 -1.60 -0.34 -23.67
CA ARG A 48 -2.74 0.47 -23.25
C ARG A 48 -2.39 1.30 -22.04
N THR A 49 -2.70 2.60 -22.10
CA THR A 49 -2.74 3.45 -20.91
C THR A 49 -3.94 3.06 -20.04
N LEU A 50 -3.66 2.63 -18.82
CA LEU A 50 -4.67 2.27 -17.82
C LEU A 50 -4.89 3.43 -16.83
N ASN A 51 -6.10 3.53 -16.28
CA ASN A 51 -6.52 4.47 -15.24
C ASN A 51 -5.87 4.16 -13.88
N TYR A 52 -5.50 2.89 -13.68
CA TYR A 52 -4.71 2.44 -12.55
C TYR A 52 -3.36 1.96 -13.03
N GLN A 53 -2.33 2.31 -12.28
CA GLN A 53 -0.96 1.91 -12.55
C GLN A 53 -0.53 0.77 -11.62
N TYR A 54 0.63 0.17 -11.91
CA TYR A 54 1.25 -0.75 -10.98
C TYR A 54 1.42 -0.07 -9.61
N ASP A 55 0.95 -0.71 -8.55
CA ASP A 55 0.92 -0.18 -7.18
C ASP A 55 0.21 1.16 -6.98
N ASP A 56 -0.83 1.42 -7.75
CA ASP A 56 -1.63 2.64 -7.64
C ASP A 56 -2.05 2.95 -6.19
N ASN A 57 -1.66 4.13 -5.71
CA ASN A 57 -1.87 4.55 -4.32
C ASN A 57 -3.34 4.79 -3.95
N LYS A 58 -4.23 4.97 -4.93
CA LYS A 58 -5.68 5.06 -4.69
C LYS A 58 -6.23 3.72 -4.20
N LEU A 59 -5.57 2.61 -4.56
CA LEU A 59 -6.00 1.24 -4.31
C LEU A 59 -5.14 0.53 -3.26
N VAL A 60 -3.81 0.69 -3.27
CA VAL A 60 -2.92 0.08 -2.27
C VAL A 60 -3.30 0.56 -0.86
N GLY A 61 -3.38 -0.39 0.08
CA GLY A 61 -3.75 -0.12 1.47
C GLY A 61 -5.26 -0.03 1.72
N ARG A 62 -6.11 -0.02 0.68
CA ARG A 62 -7.57 -0.07 0.86
C ARG A 62 -8.02 -1.41 1.40
N LEU A 63 -9.10 -1.36 2.16
CA LEU A 63 -9.65 -2.50 2.88
C LEU A 63 -10.87 -3.04 2.16
N ILE A 64 -11.00 -4.36 2.14
CA ILE A 64 -12.17 -5.08 1.64
C ILE A 64 -12.61 -6.05 2.72
N ALA A 65 -13.87 -6.02 3.11
CA ALA A 65 -14.46 -7.01 4.01
C ALA A 65 -15.49 -7.83 3.23
N PHE A 66 -15.23 -9.13 3.11
CA PHE A 66 -16.13 -10.09 2.48
C PHE A 66 -17.06 -10.66 3.55
N GLY A 67 -18.35 -10.31 3.52
CA GLY A 67 -19.35 -10.82 4.45
C GLY A 67 -20.43 -11.66 3.75
N SER A 68 -21.29 -12.32 4.52
CA SER A 68 -22.50 -13.00 4.02
C SER A 68 -23.64 -12.04 3.69
N LYS A 69 -23.69 -10.87 4.34
CA LYS A 69 -24.75 -9.87 4.17
C LYS A 69 -24.40 -8.79 3.15
N SER A 70 -23.13 -8.41 3.09
CA SER A 70 -22.61 -7.41 2.16
C SER A 70 -21.11 -7.58 1.98
N ILE A 71 -20.59 -7.03 0.89
CA ILE A 71 -19.17 -6.73 0.74
C ILE A 71 -19.00 -5.23 0.96
N THR A 72 -18.08 -4.84 1.83
CA THR A 72 -17.76 -3.42 2.07
C THR A 72 -16.32 -3.15 1.72
N SER A 73 -16.03 -1.95 1.22
CA SER A 73 -14.69 -1.59 0.79
C SER A 73 -14.39 -0.12 1.05
N THR A 74 -13.12 0.21 1.22
CA THR A 74 -12.62 1.60 1.19
C THR A 74 -11.98 1.95 -0.16
N LEU A 75 -12.17 1.11 -1.18
CA LEU A 75 -11.74 1.38 -2.56
C LEU A 75 -12.47 2.62 -3.12
N PRO A 76 -11.84 3.36 -4.06
CA PRO A 76 -12.42 4.60 -4.59
C PRO A 76 -13.70 4.35 -5.38
N GLU A 77 -13.86 3.18 -6.01
CA GLU A 77 -15.11 2.80 -6.66
C GLU A 77 -16.17 2.38 -5.64
N LYS A 78 -17.41 2.79 -5.95
CA LYS A 78 -18.57 2.42 -5.17
C LYS A 78 -18.69 0.90 -5.11
N THR A 79 -18.67 0.37 -3.89
CA THR A 79 -18.99 -1.03 -3.59
C THR A 79 -20.27 -1.05 -2.77
N ASP A 80 -21.36 -1.56 -3.33
CA ASP A 80 -22.67 -1.65 -2.67
C ASP A 80 -23.30 -3.05 -2.76
N CYS A 81 -22.48 -4.06 -3.05
CA CYS A 81 -22.86 -5.47 -3.10
C CYS A 81 -23.59 -5.96 -1.85
N GLN A 82 -24.89 -6.23 -1.97
CA GLN A 82 -25.74 -6.81 -0.93
C GLN A 82 -26.00 -8.29 -1.20
N GLN A 83 -26.06 -9.07 -0.12
CA GLN A 83 -26.28 -10.52 -0.11
C GLN A 83 -25.38 -11.24 -1.14
N PRO A 84 -24.05 -11.11 -1.02
CA PRO A 84 -23.13 -11.73 -1.95
C PRO A 84 -23.25 -13.26 -1.89
N THR A 85 -23.23 -13.89 -3.06
CA THR A 85 -23.07 -15.33 -3.23
C THR A 85 -21.68 -15.61 -3.79
N TYR A 86 -20.93 -16.48 -3.11
CA TYR A 86 -19.60 -16.93 -3.52
C TYR A 86 -19.74 -18.28 -4.22
N GLN A 87 -19.73 -18.30 -5.56
CA GLN A 87 -19.86 -19.53 -6.34
C GLN A 87 -18.48 -20.15 -6.58
N PRO A 88 -18.17 -21.33 -5.99
CA PRO A 88 -16.87 -21.95 -6.16
C PRO A 88 -16.60 -22.34 -7.62
N GLN A 89 -15.37 -22.16 -8.05
CA GLN A 89 -14.88 -22.54 -9.37
C GLN A 89 -13.53 -23.26 -9.22
N LYS A 90 -13.35 -24.31 -10.01
CA LYS A 90 -12.05 -24.95 -10.19
C LYS A 90 -11.48 -24.51 -11.52
N THR A 91 -10.37 -23.80 -11.48
CA THR A 91 -9.78 -23.14 -12.64
C THR A 91 -8.29 -22.90 -12.41
N THR A 92 -7.64 -22.25 -13.35
CA THR A 92 -6.27 -21.74 -13.21
C THR A 92 -6.30 -20.21 -13.20
N LEU A 93 -5.25 -19.59 -12.67
CA LEU A 93 -5.17 -18.13 -12.65
C LEU A 93 -5.08 -17.55 -14.06
N ASN A 94 -4.37 -18.22 -14.97
CA ASN A 94 -4.30 -17.82 -16.38
C ASN A 94 -5.69 -17.79 -17.02
N GLN A 95 -6.52 -18.81 -16.77
CA GLN A 95 -7.90 -18.86 -17.29
C GLN A 95 -8.77 -17.72 -16.76
N LEU A 96 -8.67 -17.38 -15.46
CA LEU A 96 -9.41 -16.26 -14.89
C LEU A 96 -8.98 -14.91 -15.48
N ILE A 97 -7.68 -14.72 -15.65
CA ILE A 97 -7.11 -13.49 -16.21
C ILE A 97 -7.55 -13.33 -17.66
N SER A 98 -7.34 -14.34 -18.50
CA SER A 98 -7.68 -14.29 -19.91
C SER A 98 -9.19 -14.11 -20.14
N SER A 99 -10.03 -14.69 -19.26
CA SER A 99 -11.49 -14.58 -19.42
C SER A 99 -12.09 -13.26 -18.90
N SER A 100 -11.36 -12.46 -18.14
CA SER A 100 -11.92 -11.29 -17.45
C SER A 100 -11.24 -9.95 -17.74
N MET A 101 -9.99 -9.99 -18.19
CA MET A 101 -9.21 -8.79 -18.48
C MET A 101 -9.42 -8.38 -19.94
N SER A 102 -10.24 -7.34 -20.14
CA SER A 102 -10.81 -6.86 -21.40
C SER A 102 -9.94 -7.00 -22.66
N GLY A 103 -10.18 -8.06 -23.44
CA GLY A 103 -9.94 -8.12 -24.89
C GLY A 103 -8.60 -8.70 -25.34
N ASP A 104 -7.80 -9.26 -24.43
CA ASP A 104 -6.52 -9.89 -24.77
C ASP A 104 -6.51 -11.34 -24.29
N ASP A 105 -6.84 -12.27 -25.19
CA ASP A 105 -6.82 -13.72 -24.91
C ASP A 105 -5.41 -14.23 -24.55
N SER A 106 -4.37 -13.41 -24.73
CA SER A 106 -2.99 -13.73 -24.35
C SER A 106 -2.62 -13.32 -22.92
N ALA A 107 -3.47 -12.54 -22.24
CA ALA A 107 -3.23 -12.06 -20.87
C ALA A 107 -3.17 -13.22 -19.87
N ASN A 108 -2.08 -13.29 -19.11
CA ASN A 108 -1.81 -14.36 -18.16
C ASN A 108 -1.05 -13.87 -16.92
N ALA A 109 -0.87 -14.73 -15.91
CA ALA A 109 -0.25 -14.37 -14.62
C ALA A 109 1.17 -13.79 -14.76
N LYS A 110 1.92 -14.19 -15.79
CA LYS A 110 3.26 -13.64 -16.06
C LYS A 110 3.18 -12.20 -16.54
N ASN A 111 2.20 -11.85 -17.38
CA ASN A 111 2.02 -10.47 -17.84
C ASN A 111 1.68 -9.49 -16.71
N TYR A 112 1.15 -9.99 -15.59
CA TYR A 112 0.81 -9.19 -14.41
C TYR A 112 1.89 -9.22 -13.32
N ASP A 113 3.05 -9.86 -13.58
CA ASP A 113 4.17 -10.02 -12.63
C ASP A 113 3.73 -10.58 -11.26
N LEU A 114 2.86 -11.61 -11.27
CA LEU A 114 2.26 -12.16 -10.04
C LEU A 114 3.19 -13.11 -9.25
N GLY A 115 4.34 -13.50 -9.82
CA GLY A 115 5.32 -14.35 -9.15
C GLY A 115 4.85 -15.79 -8.87
N ILE A 116 3.76 -16.25 -9.50
CA ILE A 116 3.17 -17.58 -9.34
C ILE A 116 2.93 -18.26 -10.68
N ASP A 117 2.98 -19.60 -10.69
CA ASP A 117 2.65 -20.38 -11.88
C ASP A 117 1.13 -20.33 -12.15
N GLY A 118 0.76 -19.54 -13.15
CA GLY A 118 -0.64 -19.32 -13.49
C GLY A 118 -1.36 -20.52 -14.10
N ASN A 119 -0.66 -21.62 -14.42
CA ASN A 119 -1.26 -22.87 -14.92
C ASN A 119 -1.63 -23.86 -13.80
N HIS A 120 -1.19 -23.61 -12.57
CA HIS A 120 -1.54 -24.47 -11.46
C HIS A 120 -3.04 -24.36 -11.15
N PRO A 121 -3.75 -25.48 -10.90
CA PRO A 121 -5.13 -25.43 -10.43
C PRO A 121 -5.21 -24.67 -9.11
N ILE A 122 -6.15 -23.74 -9.03
CA ILE A 122 -6.38 -22.91 -7.84
C ILE A 122 -7.83 -23.05 -7.38
N ASN A 123 -8.04 -22.69 -6.11
CA ASN A 123 -9.37 -22.43 -5.62
C ASN A 123 -9.77 -21.01 -6.03
N SER A 124 -10.95 -20.84 -6.61
CA SER A 124 -11.50 -19.52 -6.88
C SER A 124 -13.00 -19.46 -6.64
N PHE A 125 -13.51 -18.24 -6.53
CA PHE A 125 -14.93 -17.97 -6.36
C PHE A 125 -15.35 -16.86 -7.30
N LYS A 126 -16.49 -17.04 -7.96
CA LYS A 126 -17.21 -15.97 -8.63
C LYS A 126 -18.09 -15.27 -7.59
N ILE A 127 -18.03 -13.95 -7.52
CA ILE A 127 -18.87 -13.14 -6.64
C ILE A 127 -20.09 -12.69 -7.43
N LEU A 128 -21.28 -12.97 -6.89
CA LEU A 128 -22.54 -12.47 -7.41
C LEU A 128 -23.25 -11.67 -6.31
N CYS A 129 -23.61 -10.43 -6.61
CA CYS A 129 -24.39 -9.60 -5.69
C CYS A 129 -25.87 -9.77 -6.01
N HIS A 130 -26.73 -9.92 -4.98
CA HIS A 130 -28.18 -9.90 -5.20
C HIS A 130 -28.64 -8.52 -5.68
N SER A 131 -28.06 -7.46 -5.10
CA SER A 131 -28.19 -6.08 -5.55
C SER A 131 -26.90 -5.31 -5.33
N GLY A 132 -26.71 -4.23 -6.08
CA GLY A 132 -25.45 -3.50 -6.13
C GLY A 132 -24.37 -4.25 -6.90
N SER A 133 -23.12 -3.81 -6.76
CA SER A 133 -21.97 -4.44 -7.43
C SER A 133 -20.73 -4.48 -6.54
N PHE A 134 -19.82 -5.37 -6.89
CA PHE A 134 -18.46 -5.42 -6.39
C PHE A 134 -17.53 -5.61 -7.58
N GLY A 135 -16.57 -4.70 -7.75
CA GLY A 135 -15.72 -4.68 -8.95
C GLY A 135 -16.52 -4.46 -10.23
N ARG A 136 -15.92 -4.83 -11.36
CA ARG A 136 -16.53 -4.61 -12.68
C ARG A 136 -17.59 -5.69 -12.97
N ASP A 137 -18.85 -5.30 -12.92
CA ASP A 137 -19.99 -6.13 -13.34
C ASP A 137 -20.14 -6.05 -14.88
N MET A 138 -19.43 -6.93 -15.59
CA MET A 138 -19.75 -7.23 -17.00
C MET A 138 -20.36 -8.63 -17.06
N SER A 139 -21.37 -8.80 -17.91
CA SER A 139 -22.16 -10.02 -18.07
C SER A 139 -21.34 -11.30 -18.26
N ASP A 140 -20.09 -11.16 -18.72
CA ASP A 140 -19.27 -12.28 -19.18
C ASP A 140 -18.07 -12.55 -18.23
N ALA A 141 -17.72 -11.60 -17.35
CA ALA A 141 -16.42 -11.55 -16.66
C ALA A 141 -16.46 -11.25 -15.15
N ASN A 142 -17.66 -11.21 -14.56
CA ASN A 142 -18.00 -11.03 -13.12
C ASN A 142 -16.83 -11.07 -12.12
N ALA A 143 -16.87 -10.23 -11.09
CA ALA A 143 -15.87 -10.21 -10.04
C ALA A 143 -15.57 -11.61 -9.49
N TRP A 144 -14.29 -11.92 -9.35
CA TRP A 144 -13.81 -13.19 -8.86
C TRP A 144 -12.71 -13.00 -7.82
N VAL A 145 -12.54 -14.01 -7.00
CA VAL A 145 -11.42 -14.13 -6.07
C VAL A 145 -10.68 -15.42 -6.35
N ALA A 146 -9.38 -15.32 -6.61
CA ALA A 146 -8.47 -16.43 -6.73
C ALA A 146 -7.65 -16.59 -5.45
N MET A 147 -7.59 -17.81 -4.94
CA MET A 147 -6.86 -18.20 -3.73
C MET A 147 -5.86 -19.30 -4.12
N PRO A 148 -4.71 -18.94 -4.70
CA PRO A 148 -3.59 -19.87 -4.75
C PRO A 148 -3.14 -20.12 -3.30
N ASP A 149 -2.67 -21.32 -2.96
CA ASP A 149 -2.36 -21.73 -1.58
C ASP A 149 -1.08 -21.03 -1.00
N THR A 150 -0.90 -19.74 -1.28
CA THR A 150 0.22 -18.87 -0.91
C THR A 150 -0.11 -17.93 0.25
N GLY A 151 -1.36 -17.92 0.73
CA GLY A 151 -1.84 -16.98 1.75
C GLY A 151 -2.24 -15.60 1.23
N GLN A 152 -2.18 -15.39 -0.09
CA GLN A 152 -2.65 -14.20 -0.78
C GLN A 152 -3.95 -14.50 -1.55
N ALA A 153 -4.76 -13.48 -1.78
CA ALA A 153 -5.90 -13.56 -2.69
C ALA A 153 -5.71 -12.60 -3.86
N PHE A 154 -6.22 -12.93 -5.04
CA PHE A 154 -6.24 -12.03 -6.19
C PHE A 154 -7.67 -11.75 -6.59
N ILE A 155 -7.97 -10.50 -6.92
CA ILE A 155 -9.27 -10.12 -7.48
C ILE A 155 -9.08 -9.34 -8.77
N ASN A 156 -9.98 -9.54 -9.72
CA ASN A 156 -10.10 -8.61 -10.84
C ASN A 156 -10.71 -7.29 -10.38
N TRP A 157 -10.19 -6.20 -10.93
CA TRP A 157 -10.66 -4.85 -10.66
C TRP A 157 -10.86 -4.08 -11.96
N TYR A 158 -11.29 -2.83 -11.82
CA TYR A 158 -11.57 -1.97 -12.95
C TYR A 158 -10.36 -1.77 -13.85
N ASP A 159 -10.65 -1.49 -15.11
CA ASP A 159 -9.67 -1.16 -16.14
C ASP A 159 -8.51 -2.15 -16.28
N GLY A 160 -8.82 -3.46 -16.32
CA GLY A 160 -7.82 -4.50 -16.58
C GLY A 160 -6.77 -4.64 -15.47
N THR A 161 -7.12 -4.24 -14.24
CA THR A 161 -6.23 -4.27 -13.09
C THR A 161 -6.52 -5.51 -12.23
N LEU A 162 -5.48 -6.12 -11.67
CA LEU A 162 -5.61 -7.15 -10.65
C LEU A 162 -5.16 -6.59 -9.29
N LEU A 163 -5.90 -6.90 -8.23
CA LEU A 163 -5.50 -6.54 -6.87
C LEU A 163 -5.03 -7.78 -6.14
N THR A 164 -3.82 -7.70 -5.60
CA THR A 164 -3.31 -8.69 -4.64
C THR A 164 -3.74 -8.27 -3.25
N LEU A 165 -4.36 -9.19 -2.52
CA LEU A 165 -4.90 -8.99 -1.19
C LEU A 165 -4.15 -9.82 -0.17
N THR A 166 -3.90 -9.22 1.00
CA THR A 166 -3.40 -9.90 2.20
C THR A 166 -4.48 -9.90 3.27
N ARG A 167 -4.68 -11.04 3.93
CA ARG A 167 -5.64 -11.16 5.03
C ARG A 167 -5.15 -10.37 6.23
N LEU A 168 -6.03 -9.57 6.84
CA LEU A 168 -5.77 -8.95 8.13
C LEU A 168 -6.21 -9.94 9.22
N THR A 169 -5.27 -10.34 10.06
CA THR A 169 -5.58 -11.04 11.30
C THR A 169 -5.93 -10.01 12.38
N PRO A 170 -6.94 -10.26 13.23
CA PRO A 170 -7.15 -9.45 14.43
C PRO A 170 -5.86 -9.53 15.26
N GLU A 171 -5.28 -8.37 15.60
CA GLU A 171 -4.06 -8.30 16.40
C GLU A 171 -4.26 -9.08 17.71
N SER A 172 -3.53 -10.18 17.85
CA SER A 172 -3.33 -10.79 19.16
C SER A 172 -2.16 -10.06 19.81
N ASN A 173 -2.42 -9.44 20.96
CA ASN A 173 -1.39 -8.94 21.86
C ASN A 173 -0.41 -10.07 22.17
N VAL A 174 0.80 -10.01 21.60
CA VAL A 174 1.90 -10.88 22.01
C VAL A 174 3.11 -10.02 22.34
N SER A 175 3.16 -9.63 23.61
CA SER A 175 4.43 -9.45 24.30
C SER A 175 5.11 -10.82 24.40
N ARG A 176 6.26 -11.00 23.75
CA ARG A 176 7.17 -12.11 24.09
C ARG A 176 8.61 -11.66 24.13
N SER A 177 9.13 -11.80 25.34
CA SER A 177 10.54 -11.83 25.75
C SER A 177 11.43 -12.54 24.73
N LEU A 178 12.48 -11.84 24.30
CA LEU A 178 13.64 -12.41 23.62
C LEU A 178 14.63 -12.89 24.68
N ASN A 179 15.06 -14.14 24.59
CA ASN A 179 16.32 -14.58 25.18
C ASN A 179 16.97 -15.70 24.32
N ASN A 180 18.14 -15.32 23.79
CA ASN A 180 19.35 -16.13 23.59
C ASN A 180 19.48 -17.09 22.36
N PRO A 181 20.70 -17.47 21.94
CA PRO A 181 21.58 -16.62 21.12
C PRO A 181 22.14 -17.31 19.85
N SER A 182 22.69 -16.47 18.98
CA SER A 182 23.81 -16.66 18.04
C SER A 182 23.91 -17.94 17.19
N THR A 183 23.71 -17.76 15.88
CA THR A 183 24.54 -18.41 14.85
C THR A 183 24.94 -17.38 13.81
N THR A 184 26.26 -17.23 13.65
CA THR A 184 26.96 -16.39 12.70
C THR A 184 26.58 -16.70 11.25
N ALA A 185 26.00 -15.71 10.57
CA ALA A 185 26.07 -15.56 9.12
C ALA A 185 26.59 -14.14 8.85
N SER A 186 27.65 -14.03 8.07
CA SER A 186 28.27 -12.76 7.70
C SER A 186 27.23 -11.84 7.05
N SER A 187 26.82 -10.78 7.75
CA SER A 187 25.99 -9.74 7.17
C SER A 187 26.89 -8.58 6.76
N ASP A 188 26.97 -8.30 5.46
CA ASP A 188 27.35 -7.00 4.88
C ASP A 188 26.33 -5.89 5.24
N PHE A 189 25.69 -6.00 6.41
CA PHE A 189 24.78 -5.00 6.92
C PHE A 189 25.60 -3.89 7.55
N ASP A 190 25.48 -2.72 6.96
CA ASP A 190 26.07 -1.51 7.48
C ASP A 190 25.39 -1.12 8.80
N GLU A 191 26.08 -1.28 9.93
CA GLU A 191 25.58 -0.89 11.25
C GLU A 191 25.16 0.59 11.29
N GLU A 192 25.74 1.45 10.45
CA GLU A 192 25.36 2.86 10.33
C GLU A 192 23.99 3.09 9.70
N LEU A 193 23.38 2.08 9.07
CA LEU A 193 21.99 2.14 8.59
C LEU A 193 20.99 1.84 9.71
N ASN A 194 21.40 1.09 10.74
CA ASN A 194 20.52 0.58 11.77
C ASN A 194 19.81 1.68 12.59
N GLY A 195 18.48 1.62 12.65
CA GLY A 195 17.65 2.48 13.50
C GLY A 195 16.58 3.25 12.73
N GLN A 196 16.08 4.31 13.37
CA GLN A 196 14.93 5.06 12.89
C GLN A 196 15.33 6.26 12.04
N TRP A 197 14.63 6.42 10.91
CA TRP A 197 14.85 7.48 9.94
C TRP A 197 13.53 8.14 9.61
N GLN A 198 13.48 9.47 9.66
CA GLN A 198 12.27 10.22 9.32
C GLN A 198 12.37 10.79 7.91
N ILE A 199 11.32 10.62 7.11
CA ILE A 199 11.19 11.30 5.82
C ILE A 199 11.09 12.80 6.09
N LYS A 200 12.07 13.54 5.57
CA LYS A 200 12.12 15.00 5.68
C LYS A 200 11.66 15.69 4.41
N GLU A 201 11.95 15.09 3.27
CA GLU A 201 11.64 15.67 1.97
C GLU A 201 11.11 14.59 1.02
N VAL A 202 10.18 14.99 0.17
CA VAL A 202 9.64 14.17 -0.93
C VAL A 202 9.83 14.98 -2.18
N HIS A 203 10.56 14.41 -3.14
CA HIS A 203 10.94 15.07 -4.38
C HIS A 203 10.24 14.40 -5.55
N ILE A 204 9.56 15.20 -6.35
CA ILE A 204 8.89 14.75 -7.58
C ILE A 204 9.55 15.35 -8.82
N ASN A 205 9.33 14.73 -9.97
CA ASN A 205 9.84 15.29 -11.21
C ASN A 205 9.10 16.59 -11.53
N THR A 206 9.81 17.71 -11.52
CA THR A 206 9.25 19.06 -11.77
C THR A 206 8.95 19.33 -13.26
N PHE A 207 9.38 18.44 -14.16
CA PHE A 207 9.21 18.59 -15.61
C PHE A 207 8.05 17.77 -16.19
N ILE A 208 7.28 17.05 -15.36
CA ILE A 208 6.10 16.31 -15.82
C ILE A 208 4.95 17.27 -16.11
N ALA A 209 4.24 17.02 -17.21
CA ALA A 209 3.11 17.83 -17.66
C ALA A 209 1.76 17.38 -17.05
N TYR A 210 1.74 16.29 -16.27
CA TYR A 210 0.54 15.74 -15.64
C TYR A 210 0.58 15.96 -14.13
N ARG A 211 -0.61 15.99 -13.49
CA ARG A 211 -0.71 16.13 -12.03
C ARG A 211 -0.16 14.85 -11.37
N PRO A 212 0.85 14.96 -10.49
CA PRO A 212 1.45 13.77 -9.88
C PRO A 212 0.60 13.24 -8.72
N ASP A 213 0.58 11.91 -8.59
CA ASP A 213 -0.12 11.21 -7.50
C ASP A 213 0.52 11.42 -6.13
N ILE A 214 1.78 11.85 -6.11
CA ILE A 214 2.56 12.28 -4.95
C ILE A 214 2.90 13.75 -5.16
N LEU A 215 2.77 14.56 -4.11
CA LEU A 215 3.14 15.97 -4.19
C LEU A 215 4.58 16.20 -3.73
N GLU A 216 5.17 17.30 -4.20
CA GLU A 216 6.39 17.82 -3.61
C GLU A 216 6.16 18.03 -2.11
N ASN A 217 7.01 17.40 -1.29
CA ASN A 217 6.85 17.32 0.17
C ASN A 217 5.45 16.83 0.62
N ASP A 218 4.92 15.79 -0.04
CA ASP A 218 3.60 15.22 0.24
C ASP A 218 3.36 15.02 1.76
N PRO A 219 2.38 15.71 2.36
CA PRO A 219 2.09 15.62 3.78
C PRO A 219 1.70 14.21 4.28
N GLU A 220 1.26 13.31 3.40
CA GLU A 220 1.00 11.91 3.76
C GLU A 220 2.29 11.11 3.99
N LEU A 221 3.43 11.56 3.44
CA LEU A 221 4.73 10.90 3.53
C LEU A 221 5.69 11.62 4.48
N VAL A 222 5.77 12.96 4.41
CA VAL A 222 6.68 13.76 5.24
C VAL A 222 6.37 13.55 6.73
N GLY A 223 7.42 13.33 7.52
CA GLY A 223 7.31 13.11 8.96
C GLY A 223 7.10 11.66 9.37
N ARG A 224 6.86 10.75 8.43
CA ARG A 224 6.79 9.31 8.70
C ARG A 224 8.16 8.71 8.98
N ILE A 225 8.16 7.64 9.76
CA ILE A 225 9.37 6.96 10.24
C ILE A 225 9.50 5.63 9.51
N ILE A 226 10.71 5.35 9.04
CA ILE A 226 11.13 4.05 8.53
C ILE A 226 12.24 3.56 9.44
N ASN A 227 12.12 2.34 9.94
CA ASN A 227 13.11 1.69 10.77
C ASN A 227 13.85 0.65 9.92
N PHE A 228 15.17 0.77 9.84
CA PHE A 228 16.03 -0.17 9.14
C PHE A 228 16.77 -1.03 10.15
N GLU A 229 16.69 -2.35 9.97
CA GLU A 229 17.41 -3.34 10.77
C GLU A 229 18.04 -4.39 9.87
N ALA A 230 18.97 -5.19 10.40
CA ALA A 230 19.75 -6.14 9.62
C ALA A 230 18.91 -7.14 8.81
N SER A 231 17.72 -7.49 9.30
CA SER A 231 16.86 -8.53 8.71
C SER A 231 15.47 -8.05 8.30
N HIS A 232 15.11 -6.79 8.56
CA HIS A 232 13.80 -6.26 8.22
C HIS A 232 13.81 -4.74 8.12
N ILE A 233 12.85 -4.19 7.38
CA ILE A 233 12.55 -2.76 7.34
C ILE A 233 11.08 -2.61 7.70
N THR A 234 10.78 -1.78 8.69
CA THR A 234 9.41 -1.54 9.19
C THR A 234 9.04 -0.07 9.09
N GLY A 235 7.74 0.21 8.99
CA GLY A 235 7.22 1.58 9.04
C GLY A 235 5.80 1.66 8.51
N ASP A 236 5.05 2.67 8.97
CA ASP A 236 3.61 2.81 8.66
C ASP A 236 3.32 3.03 7.17
N LEU A 237 4.33 3.46 6.40
CA LEU A 237 4.24 3.66 4.96
C LEU A 237 4.48 2.37 4.17
N LEU A 238 4.97 1.32 4.81
CA LEU A 238 5.19 0.04 4.17
C LEU A 238 3.88 -0.73 4.07
N THR A 239 3.84 -1.69 3.14
CA THR A 239 2.72 -2.65 3.08
C THR A 239 2.54 -3.32 4.45
N SER A 240 1.38 -3.93 4.74
CA SER A 240 1.14 -4.59 6.06
C SER A 240 2.19 -5.64 6.42
N GLN A 241 2.89 -6.19 5.43
CA GLN A 241 3.89 -7.22 5.64
C GLN A 241 5.28 -6.67 5.94
N ASN A 242 5.48 -5.34 5.91
CA ASN A 242 6.80 -4.70 6.02
C ASN A 242 7.78 -5.24 4.96
N CYS A 243 9.09 -5.11 5.13
CA CYS A 243 10.09 -5.84 4.34
C CYS A 243 10.78 -6.81 5.30
N ILE A 244 10.63 -8.11 5.10
CA ILE A 244 11.15 -9.15 6.02
C ILE A 244 12.17 -10.03 5.29
N LYS A 245 13.15 -10.54 6.07
CA LYS A 245 14.35 -11.23 5.57
C LYS A 245 15.06 -10.37 4.53
N THR A 246 15.27 -9.11 4.90
CA THR A 246 15.88 -8.11 4.04
C THR A 246 17.32 -8.51 3.70
N LYS A 247 17.69 -8.29 2.44
CA LYS A 247 19.09 -8.30 2.00
C LYS A 247 19.45 -6.93 1.46
N TYR A 248 20.60 -6.44 1.89
CA TYR A 248 21.22 -5.21 1.46
C TYR A 248 22.40 -5.57 0.57
N ILE A 249 22.29 -5.32 -0.73
CA ILE A 249 23.32 -5.71 -1.70
C ILE A 249 23.99 -4.46 -2.20
N GLU A 250 25.22 -4.19 -1.74
CA GLU A 250 26.02 -3.07 -2.24
C GLU A 250 26.33 -3.27 -3.73
N ASN A 251 25.97 -2.27 -4.54
CA ASN A 251 26.26 -2.26 -5.96
C ASN A 251 27.50 -1.41 -6.28
N LYS A 252 27.99 -1.51 -7.52
CA LYS A 252 29.11 -0.70 -8.01
C LYS A 252 28.77 0.78 -7.93
N ALA A 253 29.80 1.59 -7.65
CA ALA A 253 29.68 3.04 -7.63
C ALA A 253 29.13 3.54 -8.97
N ILE A 254 28.12 4.40 -8.91
CA ILE A 254 27.42 4.97 -10.05
C ILE A 254 27.08 6.42 -9.77
N SER A 255 27.07 7.28 -10.80
CA SER A 255 26.64 8.66 -10.61
C SER A 255 25.15 8.74 -10.28
N LEU A 256 24.77 9.67 -9.42
CA LEU A 256 23.37 9.87 -9.03
C LEU A 256 22.47 10.06 -10.26
N ASP A 257 22.86 10.91 -11.21
CA ASP A 257 22.10 11.12 -12.45
C ASP A 257 21.88 9.83 -13.24
N THR A 258 22.87 8.94 -13.26
CA THR A 258 22.72 7.64 -13.94
C THR A 258 21.79 6.73 -13.14
N LEU A 259 21.88 6.72 -11.82
CA LEU A 259 20.98 5.96 -10.96
C LEU A 259 19.52 6.42 -11.12
N LEU A 260 19.27 7.73 -11.15
CA LEU A 260 17.94 8.30 -11.41
C LEU A 260 17.41 7.86 -12.79
N ARG A 261 18.23 7.93 -13.85
CA ARG A 261 17.86 7.44 -15.18
C ARG A 261 17.58 5.94 -15.27
N LEU A 262 18.27 5.12 -14.47
CA LEU A 262 17.97 3.69 -14.38
C LEU A 262 16.67 3.42 -13.62
N THR A 263 16.26 4.36 -12.77
CA THR A 263 15.04 4.26 -11.97
C THR A 263 13.82 4.66 -12.79
N SER A 264 13.90 5.80 -13.47
CA SER A 264 12.84 6.37 -14.28
C SER A 264 12.65 5.62 -15.61
N GLY A 265 11.44 5.66 -16.17
CA GLY A 265 11.03 4.96 -17.40
C GLY A 265 11.52 5.61 -18.70
N ASP A 266 10.65 5.73 -19.71
CA ASP A 266 11.08 5.85 -21.12
C ASP A 266 11.66 7.22 -21.57
N ASP A 267 11.37 8.35 -20.90
CA ASP A 267 12.01 9.64 -21.22
C ASP A 267 13.18 9.98 -20.27
N VAL A 268 14.24 9.17 -20.36
CA VAL A 268 15.46 9.34 -19.53
C VAL A 268 16.30 10.58 -19.89
N SER A 269 15.99 11.27 -21.01
CA SER A 269 16.86 12.33 -21.57
C SER A 269 16.91 13.60 -20.70
N LYS A 270 15.84 13.84 -19.93
CA LYS A 270 15.70 15.01 -19.04
C LYS A 270 15.89 14.69 -17.56
N ILE A 271 16.06 13.41 -17.23
CA ILE A 271 16.17 12.92 -15.85
C ILE A 271 17.58 13.17 -15.31
N ASN A 272 17.63 13.97 -14.24
CA ASN A 272 18.83 14.29 -13.48
C ASN A 272 18.47 14.81 -12.08
N ALA A 273 19.44 15.03 -11.21
CA ALA A 273 19.18 15.49 -9.84
C ALA A 273 18.38 16.81 -9.80
N LYS A 274 18.61 17.72 -10.76
CA LYS A 274 17.88 19.00 -10.82
C LYS A 274 16.42 18.84 -11.25
N SER A 275 16.08 17.84 -12.06
CA SER A 275 14.68 17.59 -12.44
C SER A 275 13.81 17.28 -11.24
N TYR A 276 14.41 16.75 -10.17
CA TYR A 276 13.77 16.45 -8.89
C TYR A 276 14.06 17.48 -7.82
N ASN A 277 14.66 18.64 -8.14
CA ASN A 277 15.06 19.65 -7.16
C ASN A 277 15.95 19.09 -6.01
N LEU A 278 16.71 18.04 -6.27
CA LEU A 278 17.56 17.41 -5.26
C LEU A 278 18.76 18.31 -4.94
N ASN A 279 18.99 18.54 -3.65
CA ASN A 279 20.13 19.32 -3.15
C ASN A 279 21.42 18.48 -3.08
N VAL A 280 21.74 17.79 -4.17
CA VAL A 280 22.96 16.99 -4.33
C VAL A 280 23.37 17.03 -5.80
N SER A 281 24.68 17.12 -6.05
CA SER A 281 25.20 17.15 -7.42
C SER A 281 24.94 15.80 -8.10
N GLY A 282 24.25 15.83 -9.25
CA GLY A 282 23.95 14.65 -10.05
C GLY A 282 25.17 13.86 -10.54
N GLY A 283 26.32 14.52 -10.67
CA GLY A 283 27.59 13.88 -11.02
C GLY A 283 28.28 13.14 -9.87
N SER A 284 27.76 13.26 -8.64
CA SER A 284 28.33 12.59 -7.47
C SER A 284 28.14 11.09 -7.56
N PHE A 285 29.15 10.32 -7.18
CA PHE A 285 29.13 8.86 -7.22
C PHE A 285 28.76 8.29 -5.86
N PHE A 286 27.82 7.35 -5.86
CA PHE A 286 27.39 6.62 -4.69
C PHE A 286 27.41 5.13 -4.99
N LYS A 287 27.59 4.32 -3.94
CA LYS A 287 27.34 2.88 -4.00
C LYS A 287 25.92 2.63 -3.49
N PRO A 288 24.94 2.34 -4.37
CA PRO A 288 23.58 2.09 -3.92
C PRO A 288 23.51 0.72 -3.24
N LEU A 289 22.77 0.67 -2.14
CA LEU A 289 22.33 -0.59 -1.54
C LEU A 289 21.04 -1.00 -2.24
N ILE A 290 21.08 -2.12 -2.96
CA ILE A 290 19.88 -2.73 -3.54
C ILE A 290 19.16 -3.52 -2.46
N ILE A 291 17.91 -3.17 -2.22
CA ILE A 291 17.06 -3.78 -1.20
C ILE A 291 16.24 -4.89 -1.83
N SER A 292 16.27 -6.06 -1.20
CA SER A 292 15.37 -7.16 -1.54
C SER A 292 14.78 -7.76 -0.28
N CYS A 293 13.50 -8.10 -0.35
CA CYS A 293 12.72 -8.69 0.74
C CYS A 293 12.24 -10.07 0.29
N SER A 294 12.31 -11.08 1.16
CA SER A 294 11.70 -12.38 0.82
C SER A 294 10.18 -12.34 1.03
N GLU A 295 9.72 -11.49 1.94
CA GLU A 295 8.31 -11.25 2.25
C GLU A 295 8.08 -9.74 2.36
N GLY A 296 6.94 -9.29 1.84
CA GLY A 296 6.61 -7.87 1.71
C GLY A 296 7.59 -7.09 0.83
N ARG A 297 7.67 -5.76 1.02
CA ARG A 297 8.51 -4.88 0.19
C ARG A 297 8.86 -3.55 0.85
N PHE A 298 10.00 -3.00 0.44
CA PHE A 298 10.42 -1.63 0.71
C PHE A 298 10.45 -0.88 -0.63
N GLY A 299 9.44 -0.04 -0.88
CA GLY A 299 9.28 0.70 -2.14
C GLY A 299 9.15 -0.18 -3.41
N PRO A 300 8.98 0.44 -4.59
CA PRO A 300 9.02 -0.26 -5.87
C PRO A 300 10.46 -0.41 -6.40
N LYS A 301 10.66 -1.36 -7.32
CA LYS A 301 11.85 -1.42 -8.18
C LYS A 301 11.81 -0.28 -9.21
N GLY A 302 12.98 0.20 -9.63
CA GLY A 302 13.10 1.08 -10.78
C GLY A 302 12.96 0.32 -12.11
N ASN A 303 12.97 1.05 -13.24
CA ASN A 303 12.82 0.48 -14.57
C ASN A 303 13.93 -0.53 -14.92
N LYS A 304 15.19 -0.19 -14.62
CA LYS A 304 16.39 -1.01 -14.91
C LYS A 304 17.26 -1.24 -13.68
N VAL A 305 16.72 -1.00 -12.48
CA VAL A 305 17.41 -1.16 -11.20
C VAL A 305 16.43 -1.67 -10.15
N GLY A 306 16.91 -2.47 -9.19
CA GLY A 306 16.09 -2.87 -8.04
C GLY A 306 15.67 -1.67 -7.18
N ASN A 307 14.88 -1.90 -6.14
CA ASN A 307 14.69 -0.85 -5.13
C ASN A 307 16.05 -0.55 -4.48
N TRP A 308 16.35 0.73 -4.29
CA TRP A 308 17.66 1.15 -3.82
C TRP A 308 17.57 2.29 -2.82
N LEU A 309 18.59 2.36 -1.99
CA LEU A 309 18.91 3.54 -1.19
C LEU A 309 20.39 3.90 -1.34
N VAL A 310 20.70 5.19 -1.22
CA VAL A 310 22.07 5.71 -1.14
C VAL A 310 22.22 6.54 0.13
N LYS A 311 23.33 6.37 0.84
CA LYS A 311 23.73 7.29 1.90
C LYS A 311 24.33 8.53 1.24
N LEU A 312 23.68 9.69 1.38
CA LEU A 312 24.23 10.97 0.94
C LEU A 312 25.31 11.46 1.92
N ASP A 313 25.09 11.21 3.21
CA ASP A 313 26.04 11.39 4.31
C ASP A 313 25.66 10.43 5.47
N ALA A 314 26.33 10.55 6.62
CA ALA A 314 26.11 9.67 7.78
C ALA A 314 24.68 9.74 8.37
N ASN A 315 23.95 10.83 8.13
CA ASN A 315 22.64 11.10 8.69
C ASN A 315 21.56 11.36 7.63
N THR A 316 21.89 11.23 6.34
CA THR A 316 20.96 11.51 5.23
C THR A 316 20.97 10.37 4.21
N ILE A 317 19.79 9.83 3.92
CA ILE A 317 19.57 8.80 2.90
C ILE A 317 18.66 9.34 1.81
N LEU A 318 18.93 8.96 0.57
CA LEU A 318 18.01 9.12 -0.56
C LEU A 318 17.57 7.72 -1.01
N THR A 319 16.27 7.52 -1.23
CA THR A 319 15.71 6.26 -1.72
C THR A 319 14.68 6.54 -2.82
N ASN A 320 14.60 5.66 -3.81
CA ASN A 320 13.52 5.72 -4.79
C ASN A 320 12.20 5.26 -4.17
N TRP A 321 11.11 5.83 -4.65
CA TRP A 321 9.77 5.59 -4.14
C TRP A 321 8.73 5.49 -5.27
N TYR A 322 7.45 5.39 -4.89
CA TYR A 322 6.35 5.29 -5.85
C TYR A 322 6.21 6.53 -6.72
N SER A 323 5.52 6.38 -7.85
CA SER A 323 5.24 7.46 -8.80
C SER A 323 6.49 8.23 -9.24
N ASP A 324 7.62 7.51 -9.39
CA ASP A 324 8.92 8.07 -9.79
C ASP A 324 9.36 9.23 -8.88
N SER A 325 9.02 9.15 -7.58
CA SER A 325 9.44 10.12 -6.56
C SER A 325 10.63 9.63 -5.75
N TYR A 326 11.27 10.54 -5.03
CA TYR A 326 12.39 10.24 -4.16
C TYR A 326 12.16 10.76 -2.74
N LEU A 327 12.53 9.96 -1.76
CA LEU A 327 12.45 10.35 -0.35
C LEU A 327 13.84 10.68 0.16
N VAL A 328 13.97 11.84 0.80
CA VAL A 328 15.14 12.16 1.63
C VAL A 328 14.79 11.87 3.07
N LEU A 329 15.49 10.90 3.65
CA LEU A 329 15.34 10.50 5.04
C LEU A 329 16.49 11.05 5.86
N LYS A 330 16.19 11.51 7.07
CA LYS A 330 17.21 11.88 8.07
C LYS A 330 17.14 10.97 9.28
N ARG A 331 18.31 10.56 9.78
CA ARG A 331 18.42 9.75 10.99
C ARG A 331 17.77 10.48 12.17
N LEU A 332 16.93 9.76 12.92
CA LEU A 332 16.36 10.30 14.16
C LEU A 332 17.38 10.19 15.30
N PRO A 333 17.51 11.24 16.13
CA PRO A 333 18.27 11.13 17.37
C PRO A 333 17.54 10.21 18.35
N ALA A 334 18.24 9.70 19.37
CA ALA A 334 17.67 8.79 20.37
C ALA A 334 16.44 9.35 21.11
N HIS A 335 16.35 10.67 21.26
CA HIS A 335 15.25 11.35 21.93
C HIS A 335 14.73 12.51 21.06
N PRO A 336 13.97 12.20 20.00
CA PRO A 336 13.49 13.22 19.09
C PRO A 336 12.44 14.07 19.79
N GLN A 337 12.59 15.39 19.70
CA GLN A 337 11.70 16.33 20.37
C GLN A 337 10.40 16.51 19.56
N PRO A 338 9.22 16.37 20.19
CA PRO A 338 7.95 16.73 19.56
C PRO A 338 7.94 18.20 19.13
N ASN A 339 7.35 18.47 17.97
CA ASN A 339 7.26 19.83 17.42
C ASN A 339 6.01 19.94 16.53
N PRO A 340 4.80 19.98 17.10
CA PRO A 340 3.59 20.09 16.30
C PRO A 340 3.54 21.43 15.56
N GLY A 341 2.58 21.60 14.66
CA GLY A 341 2.46 22.84 13.90
C GLY A 341 1.82 23.99 14.69
N PHE A 342 1.64 23.83 16.01
CA PHE A 342 1.22 24.86 16.96
C PHE A 342 2.19 24.96 18.14
N ASP A 343 2.11 26.05 18.88
CA ASP A 343 2.96 26.32 20.04
C ASP A 343 2.51 25.50 21.27
N CYS A 344 3.34 24.52 21.66
CA CYS A 344 3.07 23.66 22.81
C CYS A 344 2.92 24.39 24.15
N SER A 345 3.52 25.59 24.30
CA SER A 345 3.32 26.40 25.51
C SER A 345 1.89 26.94 25.64
N LYS A 346 1.15 26.96 24.53
CA LYS A 346 -0.25 27.41 24.44
C LYS A 346 -1.25 26.25 24.40
N ALA A 347 -0.77 25.01 24.51
CA ALA A 347 -1.62 23.82 24.52
C ALA A 347 -2.59 23.85 25.71
N SER A 348 -3.89 23.88 25.42
CA SER A 348 -4.93 24.06 26.43
C SER A 348 -5.76 22.79 26.63
N SER A 349 -6.02 22.06 25.54
CA SER A 349 -6.80 20.82 25.56
C SER A 349 -5.94 19.59 25.89
N ALA A 350 -6.58 18.53 26.39
CA ALA A 350 -5.91 17.25 26.63
C ALA A 350 -5.31 16.67 25.33
N ALA A 351 -6.01 16.85 24.21
CA ALA A 351 -5.53 16.49 22.87
C ALA A 351 -4.23 17.21 22.51
N GLU A 352 -4.20 18.54 22.60
CA GLU A 352 -3.00 19.33 22.28
C GLU A 352 -1.80 18.94 23.16
N LYS A 353 -2.03 18.75 24.46
CA LYS A 353 -0.97 18.32 25.39
C LYS A 353 -0.42 16.94 25.03
N THR A 354 -1.29 16.02 24.59
CA THR A 354 -0.91 14.68 24.15
C THR A 354 -0.14 14.70 22.84
N ILE A 355 -0.53 15.57 21.90
CA ILE A 355 0.23 15.80 20.67
C ILE A 355 1.62 16.35 21.01
N CYS A 356 1.71 17.30 21.94
CA CYS A 356 2.97 17.91 22.38
C CYS A 356 3.91 16.96 23.14
N SER A 357 3.41 15.83 23.66
CA SER A 357 4.25 14.83 24.33
C SER A 357 4.64 13.65 23.44
N SER A 358 4.11 13.55 22.22
CA SER A 358 4.39 12.47 21.26
C SER A 358 5.02 13.01 19.98
N PHE A 359 6.18 12.45 19.61
CA PHE A 359 6.89 12.83 18.40
C PHE A 359 6.09 12.51 17.13
N GLU A 360 5.47 11.32 17.09
CA GLU A 360 4.67 10.82 15.98
C GLU A 360 3.36 11.60 15.81
N LEU A 361 2.65 11.88 16.90
CA LEU A 361 1.45 12.71 16.86
C LEU A 361 1.78 14.14 16.44
N SER A 362 2.88 14.70 16.94
CA SER A 362 3.37 16.00 16.49
C SER A 362 3.69 16.02 15.00
N ALA A 363 4.25 14.93 14.46
CA ALA A 363 4.49 14.81 13.03
C ALA A 363 3.18 14.77 12.22
N TRP A 364 2.15 14.07 12.72
CA TRP A 364 0.83 14.07 12.10
C TRP A 364 0.13 15.43 12.15
N ASP A 365 0.25 16.17 13.26
CA ASP A 365 -0.29 17.53 13.37
C ASP A 365 0.36 18.48 12.34
N ARG A 366 1.70 18.39 12.18
CA ARG A 366 2.40 19.10 11.11
C ARG A 366 1.90 18.70 9.72
N SER A 367 1.67 17.41 9.46
CA SER A 367 1.12 16.93 8.19
C SER A 367 -0.25 17.54 7.90
N VAL A 368 -1.14 17.64 8.89
CA VAL A 368 -2.44 18.31 8.72
C VAL A 368 -2.25 19.80 8.37
N ASN A 369 -1.39 20.51 9.09
CA ASN A 369 -1.15 21.94 8.83
C ASN A 369 -0.51 22.19 7.47
N ASN A 370 0.44 21.34 7.06
CA ASN A 370 1.07 21.44 5.74
C ASN A 370 0.06 21.17 4.63
N ALA A 371 -0.77 20.12 4.76
CA ALA A 371 -1.82 19.82 3.78
C ALA A 371 -2.85 20.95 3.67
N PHE A 372 -3.24 21.55 4.80
CA PHE A 372 -4.15 22.69 4.82
C PHE A 372 -3.54 23.92 4.14
N ASN A 373 -2.29 24.26 4.45
CA ASN A 373 -1.60 25.39 3.83
C ASN A 373 -1.39 25.20 2.33
N MET A 374 -1.10 23.98 1.90
CA MET A 374 -0.99 23.62 0.49
C MET A 374 -2.32 23.82 -0.26
N LEU A 375 -3.43 23.34 0.32
CA LEU A 375 -4.76 23.56 -0.25
C LEU A 375 -5.10 25.06 -0.31
N LEU A 376 -4.84 25.82 0.75
CA LEU A 376 -5.05 27.27 0.75
C LEU A 376 -4.23 27.98 -0.34
N PHE A 377 -2.97 27.56 -0.53
CA PHE A 377 -2.10 28.11 -1.56
C PHE A 377 -2.69 27.85 -2.96
N GLN A 378 -3.13 26.63 -3.25
CA GLN A 378 -3.71 26.29 -4.54
C GLN A 378 -5.05 27.00 -4.78
N THR A 379 -5.97 27.01 -3.81
CA THR A 379 -7.24 27.74 -3.91
C THR A 379 -7.00 29.21 -4.23
N LYS A 380 -5.99 29.84 -3.61
CA LYS A 380 -5.64 31.24 -3.87
C LYS A 380 -5.22 31.52 -5.32
N HIS A 381 -4.59 30.56 -5.98
CA HIS A 381 -4.04 30.75 -7.34
C HIS A 381 -4.92 30.18 -8.44
N ASN A 382 -5.81 29.23 -8.12
CA ASN A 382 -6.54 28.44 -9.12
C ASN A 382 -8.07 28.62 -9.08
N SER A 383 -8.64 29.30 -8.08
CA SER A 383 -10.09 29.52 -7.98
C SER A 383 -10.50 30.95 -8.34
N ASP A 384 -11.57 31.06 -9.13
CA ASP A 384 -12.21 32.33 -9.50
C ASP A 384 -12.90 33.02 -8.30
N ASP A 385 -13.31 32.26 -7.28
CA ASP A 385 -13.90 32.76 -6.02
C ASP A 385 -13.06 32.34 -4.81
N ALA A 386 -11.74 32.49 -4.95
CA ALA A 386 -10.76 32.08 -3.95
C ALA A 386 -11.06 32.63 -2.55
N HIS A 387 -11.60 33.86 -2.43
CA HIS A 387 -11.89 34.45 -1.13
C HIS A 387 -12.97 33.66 -0.37
N LYS A 388 -14.10 33.36 -1.02
CA LYS A 388 -15.21 32.63 -0.39
C LYS A 388 -14.80 31.20 -0.04
N GLU A 389 -14.10 30.52 -0.94
CA GLU A 389 -13.61 29.16 -0.69
C GLU A 389 -12.63 29.11 0.49
N ILE A 390 -11.68 30.04 0.57
CA ILE A 390 -10.74 30.12 1.70
C ILE A 390 -11.47 30.33 3.04
N VAL A 391 -12.53 31.15 3.07
CA VAL A 391 -13.36 31.34 4.27
C VAL A 391 -14.03 30.04 4.69
N ILE A 392 -14.60 29.28 3.73
CA ILE A 392 -15.22 27.99 3.99
C ILE A 392 -14.19 26.97 4.50
N LEU A 393 -13.03 26.85 3.83
CA LEU A 393 -11.96 25.94 4.22
C LEU A 393 -11.46 26.20 5.65
N LYS A 394 -11.30 27.47 6.03
CA LYS A 394 -10.95 27.85 7.40
C LYS A 394 -12.02 27.44 8.41
N SER A 395 -13.29 27.65 8.09
CA SER A 395 -14.41 27.23 8.95
C SER A 395 -14.46 25.71 9.14
N GLU A 396 -14.30 24.95 8.06
CA GLU A 396 -14.22 23.48 8.10
C GLU A 396 -13.04 23.01 8.96
N GLN A 397 -11.88 23.64 8.81
CA GLN A 397 -10.68 23.30 9.59
C GLN A 397 -10.88 23.57 11.08
N GLN A 398 -11.50 24.69 11.46
CA GLN A 398 -11.83 25.00 12.86
C GLN A 398 -12.84 24.03 13.44
N THR A 399 -13.81 23.58 12.64
CA THR A 399 -14.78 22.56 13.05
C THR A 399 -14.08 21.23 13.30
N TRP A 400 -13.22 20.81 12.37
CA TRP A 400 -12.44 19.58 12.52
C TRP A 400 -11.51 19.61 13.75
N LEU A 401 -10.91 20.76 14.09
CA LEU A 401 -10.08 20.87 15.30
C LEU A 401 -10.90 20.58 16.58
N LYS A 402 -12.16 21.02 16.64
CA LYS A 402 -13.06 20.67 17.75
C LYS A 402 -13.34 19.18 17.79
N GLU A 403 -13.59 18.56 16.63
CA GLU A 403 -13.80 17.10 16.53
C GLU A 403 -12.57 16.31 16.98
N ARG A 404 -11.37 16.67 16.51
CA ARG A 404 -10.10 16.06 16.95
C ARG A 404 -9.95 16.16 18.45
N ASN A 405 -10.25 17.31 19.04
CA ASN A 405 -10.10 17.53 20.47
C ASN A 405 -11.07 16.67 21.32
N THR A 406 -12.14 16.11 20.74
CA THR A 406 -12.99 15.13 21.43
C THR A 406 -12.28 13.81 21.74
N CYS A 407 -11.17 13.49 21.05
CA CYS A 407 -10.34 12.32 21.37
C CYS A 407 -9.68 12.42 22.76
N GLY A 408 -9.60 13.61 23.37
CA GLY A 408 -8.88 13.78 24.63
C GLY A 408 -7.42 13.34 24.49
N SER A 409 -6.96 12.46 25.39
CA SER A 409 -5.60 11.91 25.36
C SER A 409 -5.47 10.56 24.65
N ASP A 410 -6.48 10.12 23.91
CA ASP A 410 -6.42 8.87 23.14
C ASP A 410 -5.51 9.04 21.91
N VAL A 411 -4.33 8.43 21.99
CA VAL A 411 -3.30 8.47 20.94
C VAL A 411 -3.80 7.88 19.63
N GLN A 412 -4.50 6.74 19.67
CA GLN A 412 -4.98 6.06 18.47
C GLN A 412 -6.10 6.86 17.78
N CYS A 413 -7.01 7.44 18.58
CA CYS A 413 -8.05 8.33 18.07
C CYS A 413 -7.44 9.59 17.42
N LEU A 414 -6.48 10.24 18.08
CA LEU A 414 -5.81 11.43 17.57
C LEU A 414 -5.07 11.14 16.26
N GLU A 415 -4.29 10.06 16.25
CA GLU A 415 -3.56 9.63 15.06
C GLU A 415 -4.51 9.36 13.89
N LYS A 416 -5.56 8.56 14.11
CA LYS A 416 -6.56 8.25 13.09
C LYS A 416 -7.20 9.52 12.53
N LYS A 417 -7.66 10.42 13.39
CA LYS A 417 -8.29 11.69 12.98
C LYS A 417 -7.35 12.56 12.16
N MET A 418 -6.07 12.63 12.54
CA MET A 418 -5.07 13.42 11.81
C MET A 418 -4.73 12.78 10.46
N ARG A 419 -4.51 11.46 10.40
CA ARG A 419 -4.28 10.73 9.15
C ARG A 419 -5.44 10.93 8.16
N GLU A 420 -6.67 10.73 8.61
CA GLU A 420 -7.87 10.93 7.79
C GLU A 420 -7.95 12.36 7.27
N ARG A 421 -7.69 13.37 8.11
CA ARG A 421 -7.73 14.77 7.70
C ARG A 421 -6.63 15.11 6.71
N THR A 422 -5.40 14.63 6.94
CA THR A 422 -4.28 14.83 6.01
C THR A 422 -4.63 14.28 4.64
N GLY A 423 -5.07 13.02 4.53
CA GLY A 423 -5.45 12.42 3.26
C GLY A 423 -6.60 13.17 2.56
N LEU A 424 -7.62 13.61 3.31
CA LEU A 424 -8.71 14.42 2.75
C LEU A 424 -8.23 15.76 2.20
N LEU A 425 -7.35 16.47 2.92
CA LEU A 425 -6.81 17.76 2.49
C LEU A 425 -5.86 17.62 1.30
N VAL A 426 -5.00 16.60 1.30
CA VAL A 426 -4.10 16.30 0.19
C VAL A 426 -4.89 15.89 -1.05
N ALA A 427 -5.94 15.09 -0.92
CA ALA A 427 -6.82 14.74 -2.04
C ALA A 427 -7.53 15.97 -2.64
N LYS A 428 -8.05 16.87 -1.79
CA LYS A 428 -8.61 18.16 -2.26
C LYS A 428 -7.54 18.98 -2.99
N ALA A 429 -6.33 19.04 -2.46
CA ALA A 429 -5.21 19.76 -3.06
C ALA A 429 -4.76 19.16 -4.41
N LYS A 430 -4.84 17.84 -4.58
CA LYS A 430 -4.58 17.18 -5.87
C LYS A 430 -5.67 17.48 -6.90
N GLY A 431 -6.91 17.78 -6.47
CA GLY A 431 -8.06 18.03 -7.34
C GLY A 431 -8.37 19.50 -7.67
N SER A 432 -7.82 20.46 -6.90
CA SER A 432 -7.92 21.91 -7.16
C SER A 432 -6.84 22.34 -8.14
#